data_AF-A0A841Z0P4-F1
#
_entry.id   AF-A0A841Z0P4-F1
#
_cell.length_a   1.000
_cell.length_b   1.000
_cell.length_c   1.000
_cell.angle_alpha   90.00
_cell.angle_beta   90.00
_cell.angle_gamma   90.00
#
_symmetry.space_group_name_H-M   'P 1'
#
loop_
_entity.id
_entity.type
_entity.pdbx_description
1 polymer ?
#
loop_
_entity_poly.entity_id
_entity_poly.type
_entity_poly.pdbx_seq_one_letter_code
_entity_poly.pdbx_strand_id
1 'polypeptide(L)'
;MEIFNELYGTYYRIVLEILTQRRGLTKREMAGIVRELGFDESGLHLLPQLTEQWHLLAERDGAYVSLLKRDWMPVQGVLEKRWLKTVLRDPRMGLFLTDEEIEELERELADYEVLFDADSIWYFDQFRDGDAYLEPDIGRVLM
;
A
#
# COMPACT_ATOMS: atom_id res chain seq x y z
N MET A 1 15.37 12.79 -2.89
CA MET A 1 14.37 11.96 -3.58
C MET A 1 13.78 11.07 -2.50
N GLU A 2 12.64 11.47 -1.96
CA GLU A 2 11.99 10.74 -0.86
C GLU A 2 11.22 9.58 -1.48
N ILE A 3 11.78 8.37 -1.37
CA ILE A 3 11.28 7.17 -2.05
C ILE A 3 9.96 6.69 -1.41
N PHE A 4 9.61 7.17 -0.22
CA PHE A 4 8.34 6.95 0.43
C PHE A 4 7.84 8.26 1.05
N ASN A 5 6.89 8.91 0.37
CA ASN A 5 6.07 9.93 1.00
C ASN A 5 4.69 9.29 1.19
N GLU A 6 4.22 9.23 2.43
CA GLU A 6 2.91 8.67 2.83
C GLU A 6 1.76 9.27 2.02
N LEU A 7 1.90 10.52 1.56
CA LEU A 7 0.99 11.17 0.62
C LEU A 7 0.79 10.34 -0.65
N TYR A 8 1.85 9.76 -1.23
CA TYR A 8 1.72 8.98 -2.45
C TYR A 8 0.98 7.67 -2.22
N GLY A 9 1.27 6.95 -1.12
CA GLY A 9 0.57 5.69 -0.81
C GLY A 9 -0.93 5.91 -0.64
N THR A 10 -1.32 6.90 0.16
CA THR A 10 -2.72 7.30 0.36
C THR A 10 -3.36 7.76 -0.95
N TYR A 11 -2.66 8.54 -1.78
CA TYR A 11 -3.19 9.01 -3.05
C TYR A 11 -3.42 7.86 -4.03
N TYR A 12 -2.48 6.91 -4.13
CA TYR A 12 -2.68 5.72 -4.95
C TYR A 12 -3.89 4.90 -4.49
N ARG A 13 -4.08 4.72 -3.18
CA ARG A 13 -5.26 4.04 -2.63
C ARG A 13 -6.56 4.75 -3.00
N ILE A 14 -6.64 6.07 -2.85
CA ILE A 14 -7.82 6.86 -3.19
C ILE A 14 -8.13 6.76 -4.69
N VAL A 15 -7.11 6.95 -5.53
CA VAL A 15 -7.25 6.88 -6.99
C VAL A 15 -7.71 5.49 -7.40
N LEU A 16 -7.15 4.44 -6.79
CA LEU A 16 -7.55 3.07 -7.05
C LEU A 16 -9.02 2.83 -6.69
N GLU A 17 -9.46 3.25 -5.50
CA GLU A 17 -10.86 3.11 -5.06
C GLU A 17 -11.83 3.80 -6.02
N ILE A 18 -11.46 4.96 -6.55
CA ILE A 18 -12.27 5.68 -7.56
C ILE A 18 -12.30 4.91 -8.89
N LEU A 19 -11.16 4.41 -9.35
CA LEU A 19 -11.03 3.76 -10.65
C LEU A 19 -11.62 2.35 -10.71
N THR A 20 -11.76 1.67 -9.57
CA THR A 20 -12.39 0.34 -9.47
C THR A 20 -13.91 0.40 -9.38
N GLN A 21 -14.51 1.59 -9.23
CA GLN A 21 -15.97 1.72 -9.25
C GLN A 21 -16.52 1.32 -10.61
N ARG A 22 -17.41 0.32 -10.60
CA ARG A 22 -18.08 -0.20 -11.82
C ARG A 22 -19.09 0.77 -12.43
N ARG A 23 -19.44 1.83 -11.70
CA ARG A 23 -20.39 2.87 -12.13
C ARG A 23 -19.68 4.22 -12.25
N GLY A 24 -20.31 5.15 -12.96
CA GLY A 24 -19.89 6.55 -12.93
C GLY A 24 -20.10 7.18 -11.56
N LEU A 25 -19.17 8.06 -11.18
CA LEU A 25 -19.22 8.84 -9.95
C LEU A 25 -19.39 10.32 -10.26
N THR A 26 -20.20 11.02 -9.49
CA THR A 26 -20.25 12.49 -9.52
C THR A 26 -19.01 13.09 -8.85
N LYS A 27 -18.69 14.36 -9.15
CA LYS A 27 -17.62 15.09 -8.43
C LYS A 27 -17.81 15.05 -6.90
N ARG A 28 -19.06 15.12 -6.45
CA ARG A 28 -19.39 15.10 -5.01
C ARG A 28 -19.11 13.75 -4.37
N GLU A 29 -19.39 12.65 -5.08
CA GLU A 29 -19.06 11.30 -4.60
C GLU A 29 -17.55 11.07 -4.55
N MET A 30 -16.82 11.48 -5.59
CA MET A 30 -15.35 11.43 -5.57
C MET A 30 -14.77 12.26 -4.42
N ALA A 31 -15.30 13.46 -4.18
CA ALA A 31 -14.91 14.30 -3.04
C ALA A 31 -15.31 13.69 -1.67
N GLY A 32 -16.27 12.77 -1.64
CA GLY A 32 -16.58 11.95 -0.47
C GLY A 32 -15.45 10.96 -0.20
N ILE A 33 -15.09 10.16 -1.21
CA ILE A 33 -14.02 9.15 -1.13
C ILE A 33 -12.68 9.78 -0.73
N VAL A 34 -12.31 10.90 -1.37
CA VAL A 34 -11.04 11.59 -1.06
C VAL A 34 -10.99 12.08 0.39
N ARG A 35 -12.13 12.50 0.95
CA ARG A 35 -12.22 12.99 2.33
C ARG A 35 -12.23 11.85 3.35
N GLU A 36 -12.82 10.72 3.00
CA GLU A 36 -12.91 9.55 3.88
C GLU A 36 -11.56 8.84 4.00
N LEU A 37 -10.82 8.74 2.89
CA LEU A 37 -9.58 7.97 2.83
C LEU A 37 -8.30 8.82 2.86
N GLY A 38 -8.41 10.13 2.64
CA GLY A 38 -7.28 11.05 2.56
C GLY A 38 -7.17 12.00 3.73
N PHE A 39 -6.07 12.75 3.76
CA PHE A 39 -5.88 13.91 4.64
C PHE A 39 -6.78 15.08 4.23
N ASP A 40 -7.01 16.04 5.13
CA ASP A 40 -7.86 17.22 4.90
C ASP A 40 -7.51 17.99 3.61
N GLU A 41 -6.23 18.08 3.28
CA GLU A 41 -5.74 18.79 2.09
C GLU A 41 -5.81 17.97 0.79
N SER A 42 -6.04 16.66 0.88
CA SER A 42 -6.01 15.74 -0.27
C SER A 42 -7.00 16.15 -1.35
N GLY A 43 -8.17 16.66 -0.97
CA GLY A 43 -9.20 17.14 -1.91
C GLY A 43 -8.73 18.27 -2.82
N LEU A 44 -7.88 19.18 -2.31
CA LEU A 44 -7.36 20.32 -3.06
C LEU A 44 -6.37 19.87 -4.15
N HIS A 45 -5.65 18.78 -3.91
CA HIS A 45 -4.64 18.28 -4.83
C HIS A 45 -5.17 17.20 -5.78
N LEU A 46 -5.93 16.22 -5.28
CA LEU A 46 -6.36 15.06 -6.07
C LEU A 46 -7.52 15.35 -7.01
N LEU A 47 -8.55 16.06 -6.56
CA LEU A 47 -9.77 16.23 -7.36
C LEU A 47 -9.51 16.96 -8.68
N PRO A 48 -8.76 18.09 -8.72
CA PRO A 48 -8.46 18.75 -10.00
C PRO A 48 -7.67 17.85 -10.94
N GLN A 49 -6.70 17.10 -10.41
CA GLN A 49 -5.86 16.20 -11.20
C GLN A 49 -6.68 15.06 -11.83
N LEU A 50 -7.58 14.45 -11.06
CA LEU A 50 -8.48 13.39 -11.52
C LEU A 50 -9.46 13.87 -12.59
N THR A 51 -9.99 15.10 -12.46
CA THR A 51 -11.01 15.62 -13.38
C THR A 51 -10.44 16.34 -14.60
N GLU A 52 -9.22 16.88 -14.52
CA GLU A 52 -8.71 17.81 -15.55
C GLU A 52 -7.41 17.35 -16.23
N GLN A 53 -6.54 16.60 -15.54
CA GLN A 53 -5.16 16.38 -16.04
C GLN A 53 -4.79 14.92 -16.32
N TRP A 54 -5.16 13.98 -15.44
CA TRP A 54 -4.64 12.62 -15.55
C TRP A 54 -5.33 11.78 -16.62
N HIS A 55 -6.49 12.21 -17.12
CA HIS A 55 -7.23 11.53 -18.18
C HIS A 55 -7.49 10.04 -17.90
N LEU A 56 -7.68 9.68 -16.62
CA LEU A 56 -8.02 8.32 -16.17
C LEU A 56 -9.53 8.06 -16.14
N LEU A 57 -10.32 9.13 -16.17
CA LEU A 57 -11.78 9.13 -16.12
C LEU A 57 -12.34 9.81 -17.37
N ALA A 58 -13.44 9.29 -17.89
CA ALA A 58 -14.24 9.98 -18.90
C ALA A 58 -15.49 10.57 -18.26
N GLU A 59 -15.71 11.87 -18.44
CA GLU A 59 -16.95 12.53 -18.06
C GLU A 59 -18.04 12.25 -19.08
N ARG A 60 -19.20 11.76 -18.60
CA ARG A 60 -20.41 11.48 -19.38
C ARG A 60 -21.62 11.91 -18.55
N ASP A 61 -22.37 12.90 -19.04
CA ASP A 61 -23.58 13.41 -18.39
C ASP A 61 -23.38 13.80 -16.91
N GLY A 62 -22.24 14.40 -16.58
CA GLY A 62 -21.89 14.82 -15.21
C GLY A 62 -21.39 13.69 -14.29
N ALA A 63 -21.23 12.47 -14.81
CA ALA A 63 -20.63 11.34 -14.13
C ALA A 63 -19.24 11.01 -14.72
N TYR A 64 -18.29 10.69 -13.85
CA TYR A 64 -16.93 10.29 -14.19
C TYR A 64 -16.82 8.78 -14.16
N VAL A 65 -16.52 8.18 -15.30
CA VAL A 65 -16.43 6.73 -15.49
C VAL A 65 -14.98 6.33 -15.70
N SER A 66 -14.53 5.30 -14.99
CA SER A 66 -13.19 4.73 -15.16
C SER A 66 -12.93 4.29 -16.60
N LEU A 67 -11.76 4.66 -17.12
CA LEU A 67 -11.27 4.19 -18.42
C LEU A 67 -10.52 2.87 -18.33
N LEU A 68 -10.31 2.34 -17.13
CA LEU A 68 -9.65 1.06 -16.94
C LEU A 68 -10.53 -0.07 -17.52
N LYS A 69 -9.92 -0.88 -18.39
CA LYS A 69 -10.60 -1.98 -19.10
C LYS A 69 -10.66 -3.29 -18.30
N ARG A 70 -9.90 -3.37 -17.22
CA ARG A 70 -9.79 -4.53 -16.32
C ARG A 70 -9.77 -4.02 -14.89
N ASP A 71 -10.23 -4.85 -13.97
CA ASP A 71 -10.01 -4.61 -12.55
C ASP A 71 -8.49 -4.42 -12.36
N TRP A 72 -8.10 -3.24 -11.88
CA TRP A 72 -6.70 -2.96 -11.59
C TRP A 72 -6.28 -3.89 -10.47
N MET A 73 -5.40 -4.82 -10.79
CA MET A 73 -4.54 -5.44 -9.80
C MET A 73 -3.24 -4.66 -9.86
N PRO A 74 -2.74 -4.08 -8.75
CA PRO A 74 -1.37 -3.60 -8.76
C PRO A 74 -0.53 -4.79 -9.24
N VAL A 75 0.16 -4.62 -10.37
CA VAL A 75 1.12 -5.62 -10.80
C VAL A 75 2.23 -5.50 -9.78
N GLN A 76 2.09 -6.22 -8.66
CA GLN A 76 3.21 -6.39 -7.76
C GLN A 76 4.26 -7.07 -8.60
N GLY A 77 5.27 -6.32 -9.01
CA GLY A 77 6.32 -6.83 -9.86
C GLY A 77 6.96 -8.03 -9.15
N VAL A 78 7.52 -8.97 -9.90
CA VAL A 78 8.27 -10.09 -9.30
C VAL A 78 9.27 -9.57 -8.26
N LEU A 79 9.91 -8.43 -8.53
CA LEU A 79 10.82 -7.78 -7.59
C LEU A 79 10.17 -7.38 -6.25
N GLU A 80 8.96 -6.79 -6.29
CA GLU A 80 8.22 -6.35 -5.10
C GLU A 80 7.76 -7.55 -4.28
N LYS A 81 7.26 -8.61 -4.94
CA LYS A 81 6.89 -9.88 -4.29
C LYS A 81 8.09 -10.52 -3.59
N ARG A 82 9.26 -10.55 -4.25
CA ARG A 82 10.51 -11.05 -3.65
C ARG A 82 10.96 -10.18 -2.48
N TRP A 83 10.80 -8.86 -2.57
CA TRP A 83 11.10 -7.94 -1.47
C TRP A 83 10.19 -8.18 -0.26
N LEU A 84 8.86 -8.26 -0.47
CA LEU A 84 7.90 -8.59 0.60
C LEU A 84 8.26 -9.92 1.28
N LYS A 85 8.60 -10.95 0.50
CA LYS A 85 9.04 -12.24 1.05
C LYS A 85 10.31 -12.14 1.88
N THR A 86 11.19 -11.21 1.55
CA THR A 86 12.42 -10.96 2.32
C THR A 86 12.11 -10.26 3.62
N VAL A 87 11.25 -9.24 3.58
CA VAL A 87 10.86 -8.47 4.76
C VAL A 87 10.08 -9.31 5.77
N LEU A 88 9.25 -10.26 5.31
CA LEU A 88 8.55 -11.20 6.19
C LEU A 88 9.48 -12.07 7.04
N ARG A 89 10.74 -12.27 6.63
CA ARG A 89 11.73 -12.99 7.44
C ARG A 89 12.29 -12.18 8.61
N ASP A 90 12.01 -10.88 8.66
CA ASP A 90 12.44 -10.03 9.76
C ASP A 90 11.58 -10.33 11.00
N PRO A 91 12.19 -10.72 12.14
CA PRO A 91 11.43 -11.05 13.35
C PRO A 91 10.57 -9.89 13.86
N ARG A 92 10.90 -8.64 13.50
CA ARG A 92 10.12 -7.46 13.87
C ARG A 92 8.74 -7.42 13.21
N MET A 93 8.49 -8.21 12.16
CA MET A 93 7.16 -8.26 11.53
C MET A 93 6.07 -8.75 12.49
N GLY A 94 6.41 -9.59 13.48
CA GLY A 94 5.49 -10.03 14.53
C GLY A 94 4.96 -8.91 15.44
N LEU A 95 5.59 -7.72 15.42
CA LEU A 95 5.08 -6.54 16.13
C LEU A 95 3.88 -5.89 15.43
N PHE A 96 3.73 -6.13 14.13
CA PHE A 96 2.74 -5.48 13.27
C PHE A 96 1.69 -6.46 12.75
N LEU A 97 2.06 -7.72 12.57
CA LEU A 97 1.23 -8.77 12.00
C LEU A 97 1.02 -9.90 13.01
N THR A 98 -0.15 -10.52 12.94
CA THR A 98 -0.43 -11.77 13.65
C THR A 98 0.28 -12.94 12.98
N ASP A 99 0.52 -14.01 13.73
CA ASP A 99 1.09 -15.25 13.18
C ASP A 99 0.25 -15.78 12.01
N GLU A 100 -1.08 -15.67 12.10
CA GLU A 100 -2.01 -16.10 11.04
C GLU A 100 -1.87 -15.23 9.76
N GLU A 101 -1.72 -13.91 9.90
CA GLU A 101 -1.45 -13.01 8.78
C GLU A 101 -0.08 -13.27 8.14
N ILE A 102 0.95 -13.55 8.96
CA ILE A 102 2.27 -13.92 8.47
C ILE A 102 2.18 -15.20 7.64
N GLU A 103 1.55 -16.25 8.17
CA GLU A 103 1.36 -17.51 7.45
C GLU A 103 0.57 -17.35 6.14
N GLU A 104 -0.46 -16.48 6.13
CA GLU A 104 -1.21 -16.18 4.91
C GLU A 104 -0.34 -15.50 3.86
N LEU A 105 0.44 -14.49 4.24
CA LEU A 105 1.35 -13.81 3.34
C LEU A 105 2.47 -14.74 2.84
N GLU A 106 2.98 -15.64 3.68
CA GLU A 106 3.96 -16.65 3.25
C GLU A 106 3.38 -17.60 2.20
N ARG A 107 2.11 -18.01 2.34
CA ARG A 107 1.41 -18.81 1.32
C ARG A 107 1.22 -18.04 0.02
N GLU A 108 0.83 -16.77 0.08
CA GLU A 108 0.67 -15.93 -1.12
C GLU A 108 2.00 -15.72 -1.87
N LEU A 109 3.11 -15.75 -1.16
CA LEU A 109 4.45 -15.52 -1.68
C LEU A 109 5.23 -16.82 -1.92
N ALA A 110 4.58 -17.99 -1.85
CA ALA A 110 5.23 -19.29 -1.96
C ALA A 110 6.04 -19.44 -3.25
N ASP A 111 5.51 -18.95 -4.38
CA ASP A 111 6.12 -19.07 -5.72
C ASP A 111 7.32 -18.14 -5.97
N TYR A 112 7.64 -17.24 -5.03
CA TYR A 112 8.70 -16.25 -5.19
C TYR A 112 9.92 -16.60 -4.33
N GLU A 113 11.13 -16.35 -4.81
CA GLU A 113 12.33 -16.43 -3.97
C GLU A 113 12.50 -15.18 -3.12
N VAL A 114 13.28 -15.23 -2.04
CA VAL A 114 13.69 -13.97 -1.40
C VAL A 114 14.53 -13.11 -2.36
N LEU A 115 14.49 -11.80 -2.15
CA LEU A 115 15.27 -10.84 -2.92
C LEU A 115 16.75 -10.92 -2.57
N PHE A 116 17.05 -11.05 -1.27
CA PHE A 116 18.39 -11.27 -0.73
C PHE A 116 18.27 -12.07 0.58
N ASP A 117 19.39 -12.63 1.04
CA ASP A 117 19.45 -13.27 2.35
C ASP A 117 19.69 -12.21 3.43
N ALA A 118 18.94 -12.25 4.53
CA ALA A 118 19.11 -11.31 5.63
C ALA A 118 20.53 -11.37 6.23
N ASP A 119 21.18 -12.54 6.20
CA ASP A 119 22.56 -12.77 6.64
C ASP A 119 23.60 -12.09 5.74
N SER A 120 23.17 -11.63 4.55
CA SER A 120 24.02 -10.82 3.66
C SER A 120 24.14 -9.37 4.11
N ILE A 121 23.33 -8.93 5.07
CA ILE A 121 23.40 -7.58 5.64
C ILE A 121 24.43 -7.55 6.76
N TRP A 122 25.53 -6.83 6.54
CA TRP A 122 26.52 -6.58 7.59
C TRP A 122 26.12 -5.39 8.44
N TYR A 123 25.74 -5.66 9.69
CA TYR A 123 25.48 -4.60 10.66
C TYR A 123 26.76 -4.25 11.42
N PHE A 124 27.16 -2.99 11.38
CA PHE A 124 28.19 -2.43 12.24
C PHE A 124 27.49 -1.47 13.20
N ASP A 125 27.80 -1.55 14.50
CA ASP A 125 27.19 -0.71 15.55
C ASP A 125 25.75 -1.12 16.00
N GLN A 126 25.51 -2.42 16.19
CA GLN A 126 24.31 -2.88 16.91
C GLN A 126 24.56 -2.98 18.42
N PHE A 127 23.60 -2.51 19.21
CA PHE A 127 23.56 -2.79 20.64
C PHE A 127 23.46 -4.31 20.88
N ARG A 128 24.17 -4.81 21.90
CA ARG A 128 24.17 -6.24 22.24
C ARG A 128 22.90 -6.69 22.97
N ASP A 129 22.25 -5.77 23.67
CA ASP A 129 20.87 -5.93 24.12
C ASP A 129 19.97 -5.45 22.99
N GLY A 130 19.44 -6.40 22.21
CA GLY A 130 18.34 -6.14 21.29
C GLY A 130 17.02 -6.18 22.03
N ASP A 131 16.00 -5.51 21.50
CA ASP A 131 14.65 -5.66 22.02
C ASP A 131 14.19 -7.12 21.81
N ALA A 132 13.46 -7.66 22.78
CA ALA A 132 13.04 -9.04 22.77
C ALA A 132 11.79 -9.28 21.90
N TYR A 133 11.83 -8.90 20.62
CA TYR A 133 10.67 -8.98 19.71
C TYR A 133 10.11 -10.39 19.50
N LEU A 134 10.86 -11.42 19.93
CA LEU A 134 10.45 -12.83 19.93
C LEU A 134 9.74 -13.25 21.21
N GLU A 135 9.70 -12.38 22.22
CA GLU A 135 9.00 -12.63 23.49
C GLU A 135 7.52 -12.24 23.37
N PRO A 136 6.60 -13.11 23.81
CA PRO A 136 5.15 -12.91 23.65
C PRO A 136 4.59 -11.70 24.43
N ASP A 137 5.35 -11.14 25.38
CA ASP A 137 4.92 -10.03 26.24
C ASP A 137 5.25 -8.63 25.67
N ILE A 138 5.95 -8.54 24.53
CA ILE A 138 6.13 -7.25 23.85
C ILE A 138 4.83 -6.88 23.14
N GLY A 139 4.17 -5.83 23.63
CA GLY A 139 2.90 -5.36 23.09
C GLY A 139 3.00 -5.06 21.58
N ARG A 140 2.00 -5.53 20.82
CA ARG A 140 1.86 -5.21 19.40
C ARG A 140 1.74 -3.69 19.20
N VAL A 141 2.33 -3.19 18.12
CA VAL A 141 2.16 -1.80 17.72
C VAL A 141 0.74 -1.66 17.14
N LEU A 142 -0.18 -1.11 17.94
CA LEU A 142 -1.50 -0.73 17.44
C LEU A 142 -1.34 0.51 16.55
N MET A 143 -1.54 0.33 15.24
CA MET A 143 -1.61 1.42 14.26
C MET A 143 -3.05 1.94 14.12
#